data_AF-A0A859FDE8-F1
#
_entry.id   AF-A0A859FDE8-F1
#
_cell.length_a   1.000
_cell.length_b   1.000
_cell.length_c   1.000
_cell.angle_alpha   90.00
_cell.angle_beta   90.00
_cell.angle_gamma   90.00
#
_symmetry.space_group_name_H-M   'P 1'
#
loop_
_entity.id
_entity.type
_entity.pdbx_description
1 polymer ?
#
loop_
_entity_poly.entity_id
_entity_poly.type
_entity_poly.pdbx_seq_one_letter_code
_entity_poly.pdbx_strand_id
1 'polypeptide(L)' 'MTDKKVPISLANIKVDRIEKQKSDIKQSIKDALETLPEQIEIFEVQAKVLKARYDKLLKVGFSEEQALEIIKTRPILE' A
#
# COMPACT_ATOMS: atom_id res chain seq x y z
N MET A 1 -48.24 5.38 24.15
CA MET A 1 -46.89 5.32 23.56
C MET A 1 -46.88 6.27 22.38
N THR A 2 -46.35 7.48 22.55
CA THR A 2 -46.27 8.48 21.48
C THR A 2 -44.89 8.41 20.83
N ASP A 3 -44.79 7.75 19.68
CA ASP A 3 -43.60 7.83 18.83
C ASP A 3 -43.46 9.26 18.31
N LYS A 4 -42.63 10.05 19.00
CA LYS A 4 -42.17 11.35 18.50
C LYS A 4 -41.19 11.08 17.36
N LYS A 5 -41.69 11.08 16.12
CA LYS A 5 -40.83 11.11 14.93
C LYS A 5 -40.05 12.43 14.95
N VAL A 6 -38.78 12.37 15.32
CA VAL A 6 -37.85 13.51 15.25
C VAL A 6 -37.62 13.80 13.77
N PRO A 7 -37.92 15.00 13.25
CA PRO A 7 -37.64 15.35 11.87
C PRO A 7 -36.14 15.53 11.70
N ILE A 8 -35.43 14.48 11.31
CA ILE A 8 -34.02 14.56 10.96
C ILE A 8 -33.94 15.29 9.61
N SER A 9 -33.44 16.52 9.61
CA SER A 9 -33.19 17.28 8.39
C SER A 9 -32.18 16.54 7.51
N LEU A 10 -32.46 16.44 6.21
CA LEU A 10 -31.53 15.89 5.20
C LEU A 10 -30.16 16.59 5.21
N ALA A 11 -30.10 17.84 5.69
CA ALA A 11 -28.85 18.57 5.88
C ALA A 11 -27.99 17.94 6.99
N ASN A 12 -28.59 17.52 8.11
CA ASN A 12 -27.87 16.92 9.24
C ASN A 12 -27.30 15.55 8.86
N ILE A 13 -28.07 14.74 8.12
CA ILE A 13 -27.60 13.42 7.61
C ILE A 13 -26.39 13.58 6.67
N LYS A 14 -26.38 14.62 5.83
CA LYS A 14 -25.25 14.91 4.94
C LYS A 14 -24.02 15.36 5.72
N VAL A 15 -24.19 16.19 6.74
CA VAL A 15 -23.09 16.65 7.61
C VAL A 15 -22.48 15.46 8.37
N ASP A 16 -23.30 14.60 8.97
CA ASP A 16 -22.83 13.40 9.68
C ASP A 16 -22.06 12.45 8.76
N ARG A 17 -22.51 12.30 7.50
CA ARG A 17 -21.81 11.50 6.49
C ARG A 17 -20.45 12.10 6.13
N ILE A 18 -20.37 13.42 5.99
CA ILE A 18 -19.11 14.13 5.68
C ILE A 18 -18.13 13.99 6.84
N GLU A 19 -18.58 14.16 8.09
CA GLU A 19 -17.72 14.00 9.27
C GLU A 19 -17.23 12.56 9.43
N LYS A 20 -18.10 11.58 9.17
CA LYS A 20 -17.69 10.17 9.11
C LYS A 20 -16.62 9.94 8.03
N GLN A 21 -16.82 10.44 6.82
CA GLN A 21 -15.83 10.31 5.73
C GLN A 21 -14.50 10.96 6.09
N LYS A 22 -14.50 12.13 6.73
CA LYS A 22 -13.27 12.77 7.23
C LYS A 22 -12.57 11.91 8.27
N SER A 23 -13.33 11.30 9.19
CA SER A 23 -12.78 10.40 10.21
C SER A 23 -12.16 9.16 9.58
N ASP A 24 -12.85 8.53 8.63
CA ASP A 24 -12.37 7.34 7.94
C ASP A 24 -11.07 7.63 7.17
N ILE A 25 -11.01 8.77 6.45
CA ILE A 25 -9.79 9.20 5.74
C ILE A 25 -8.64 9.45 6.70
N LYS A 26 -8.89 10.12 7.84
CA LYS A 26 -7.85 10.37 8.86
C LYS A 26 -7.30 9.06 9.42
N GLN A 27 -8.16 8.09 9.68
CA GLN A 27 -7.74 6.77 10.16
C GLN A 27 -6.90 6.07 9.10
N SER A 28 -7.33 6.06 7.83
CA SER A 28 -6.53 5.46 6.75
C SER A 28 -5.16 6.12 6.57
N ILE A 29 -5.07 7.45 6.72
CA ILE A 29 -3.77 8.15 6.68
C ILE A 29 -2.90 7.73 7.86
N LYS A 30 -3.48 7.61 9.06
CA LYS A 30 -2.76 7.18 10.25
C LYS A 30 -2.22 5.76 10.09
N ASP A 31 -3.07 4.83 9.66
CA ASP A 31 -2.69 3.43 9.44
C ASP A 31 -1.59 3.31 8.37
N ALA A 32 -1.67 4.12 7.32
CA ALA A 32 -0.62 4.20 6.31
C ALA A 32 0.69 4.71 6.92
N LEU A 33 0.66 5.78 7.71
CA LEU A 33 1.86 6.32 8.36
C LEU A 33 2.50 5.33 9.34
N GLU A 34 1.71 4.49 10.01
CA GLU A 34 2.22 3.46 10.92
C GLU A 34 2.91 2.31 10.15
N THR A 35 2.41 1.95 8.97
CA THR A 35 2.92 0.81 8.19
C THR A 35 3.96 1.19 7.13
N LEU A 36 4.03 2.47 6.73
CA LEU A 36 4.96 2.97 5.73
C LEU A 36 6.44 2.69 6.07
N PRO A 37 6.91 2.89 7.31
CA PRO A 37 8.31 2.59 7.66
C PRO A 37 8.68 1.13 7.40
N GLU A 38 7.83 0.19 7.81
CA GLU A 38 8.03 -1.23 7.58
C GLU A 38 8.01 -1.56 6.07
N GLN A 39 7.11 -0.93 5.30
CA GLN A 39 7.08 -1.10 3.85
C GLN A 39 8.38 -0.60 3.19
N ILE A 40 8.93 0.54 3.66
CA ILE A 40 10.21 1.05 3.16
C ILE A 40 11.33 0.05 3.44
N GLU A 41 11.42 -0.49 4.66
CA GLU A 41 12.41 -1.51 5.01
C GLU A 41 12.27 -2.76 4.16
N ILE A 42 11.04 -3.22 3.90
CA ILE A 42 10.76 -4.34 3.01
C ILE A 42 11.30 -4.02 1.60
N PHE A 43 11.01 -2.85 1.04
CA PHE A 43 11.50 -2.48 -0.29
C PHE A 43 13.03 -2.42 -0.35
N GLU A 44 13.69 -1.93 0.69
CA GLU A 44 15.16 -1.92 0.76
C GLU A 44 15.76 -3.33 0.75
N VAL A 45 15.20 -4.24 1.56
CA VAL A 45 15.64 -5.64 1.59
C VAL A 45 15.40 -6.30 0.24
N GLN A 46 14.22 -6.06 -0.36
CA GLN A 46 13.87 -6.60 -1.67
C GLN A 46 14.83 -6.10 -2.75
N ALA A 47 15.17 -4.81 -2.76
CA ALA A 47 16.12 -4.24 -3.71
C ALA A 47 17.51 -4.91 -3.60
N LYS A 48 17.99 -5.15 -2.37
CA LYS A 48 19.27 -5.85 -2.13
C LYS A 48 19.24 -7.29 -2.67
N VAL A 49 18.15 -8.01 -2.45
CA VAL A 49 17.97 -9.39 -2.97
C VAL A 49 17.97 -9.40 -4.50
N LEU A 50 17.22 -8.49 -5.14
CA LEU A 50 17.18 -8.39 -6.60
C LEU A 50 18.54 -8.05 -7.18
N LYS A 51 19.28 -7.13 -6.55
CA LYS A 51 20.64 -6.79 -6.96
C LYS A 51 21.59 -7.98 -6.85
N ALA A 52 21.53 -8.74 -5.76
CA ALA A 52 22.35 -9.93 -5.58
C ALA A 52 22.04 -11.00 -6.65
N ARG A 53 20.76 -11.17 -7.01
CA ARG A 53 20.34 -12.07 -8.08
C ARG A 53 20.86 -11.60 -9.44
N TYR A 54 20.79 -10.30 -9.72
CA TYR A 54 21.33 -9.69 -10.94
C TYR A 54 22.83 -9.99 -11.07
N ASP A 55 23.60 -9.72 -10.02
CA ASP A 55 25.04 -9.93 -10.02
C ASP A 55 25.41 -11.40 -10.18
N LYS A 56 24.60 -12.31 -9.63
CA LYS A 56 24.77 -13.75 -9.83
C LYS A 56 24.53 -14.15 -11.29
N LEU A 57 23.53 -13.59 -11.96
CA LEU A 57 23.25 -13.87 -13.37
C LEU A 57 24.40 -13.41 -14.26
N LEU A 58 24.94 -12.21 -14.02
CA LEU A 58 26.11 -11.73 -14.74
C LEU A 58 27.33 -12.64 -14.55
N LYS A 59 27.58 -13.11 -13.31
CA LYS A 59 28.68 -14.05 -13.02
C LYS A 59 28.55 -15.40 -13.72
N VAL A 60 27.32 -15.84 -14.01
CA VAL A 60 27.06 -17.09 -14.74
C VAL A 60 27.19 -16.90 -16.26
N GLY A 61 27.34 -15.65 -16.73
CA GLY A 61 27.57 -15.33 -18.14
C GLY A 61 26.34 -14.84 -18.89
N PHE A 62 25.26 -14.49 -18.20
CA PHE A 62 24.14 -13.78 -18.82
C PHE A 62 24.54 -12.33 -19.17
N SER A 63 23.97 -11.79 -20.24
CA SER A 63 24.09 -10.36 -20.53
C SER A 63 23.27 -9.53 -19.54
N GLU A 64 23.54 -8.22 -19.48
CA GLU A 64 22.78 -7.28 -18.65
C GLU A 64 21.28 -7.29 -19.00
N GLU A 65 20.94 -7.30 -20.29
CA GLU A 65 19.56 -7.32 -20.77
C GLU A 65 18.85 -8.60 -20.36
N GLN A 66 19.51 -9.75 -20.51
CA GLN A 66 18.97 -11.05 -20.10
C GLN A 66 18.76 -11.12 -18.59
N ALA A 67 19.74 -10.64 -17.81
CA ALA A 67 19.65 -10.64 -16.36
C ALA A 67 18.51 -9.74 -15.84
N LEU A 68 18.32 -8.56 -16.45
CA LEU A 68 17.21 -7.66 -16.13
C LEU A 68 15.85 -8.28 -16.48
N GLU A 69 15.73 -8.93 -17.64
CA GLU A 69 14.47 -9.56 -18.07
C GLU A 69 14.07 -10.71 -17.13
N ILE A 70 15.04 -11.52 -16.70
CA ILE A 70 14.82 -12.60 -15.72
C ILE A 70 14.33 -12.03 -14.38
N ILE A 71 14.90 -10.92 -13.93
CA ILE A 71 14.50 -10.28 -12.66
C ILE A 71 13.09 -9.71 -12.72
N LYS A 72 12.72 -9.06 -13.83
CA LYS A 72 11.38 -8.49 -14.02
C LYS A 72 10.29 -9.56 -14.06
N THR A 73 10.57 -10.68 -14.72
CA THR A 73 9.59 -11.75 -14.94
C THR A 73 9.43 -12.68 -13.73
N ARG A 74 10.41 -12.70 -12.81
CA ARG A 74 10.42 -13.58 -11.64
C ARG A 74 10.79 -12.82 -10.36
N PRO A 75 9.88 -11.99 -9.83
CA PRO A 75 10.13 -11.27 -8.57
C PRO A 75 10.26 -12.24 -7.38
N ILE A 76 10.66 -11.71 -6.23
CA ILE A 76 11.23 -12.41 -5.06
C ILE A 76 10.35 -13.54 -4.47
N LEU A 77 9.06 -13.63 -4.82
CA LEU A 77 8.07 -14.53 -4.24
C LEU A 77 7.61 -15.61 -5.24
N GLU A 78 8.54 -16.36 -5.84
CA GLU A 78 8.21 -17.64 -6.51
C GLU A 78 8.08 -18.78 -5.50
#